data_AF-A0A8J6T071-F1
#
_entry.id   AF-A0A8J6T071-F1
#
_cell.length_a   1.000
_cell.length_b   1.000
_cell.length_c   1.000
_cell.angle_alpha   90.00
_cell.angle_beta   90.00
_cell.angle_gamma   90.00
#
_symmetry.space_group_name_H-M   'P 1'
#
loop_
_entity.id
_entity.type
_entity.pdbx_description
1 polymer ?
#
loop_
_entity_poly.entity_id
_entity_poly.type
_entity_poly.pdbx_seq_one_letter_code
_entity_poly.pdbx_strand_id
1 'polypeptide(L)'
;MLVEPQPIEIYVAQRFNDKVLLLIIEDWRIESEILEKIIVAYFKEMGIFSVPPLLEKKIRQTIPFLLQNSPEIFARVRKAQAAEALRRQSRRADNGK
;
A
#
# COMPACT_ATOMS: atom_id res chain seq x y z
N MET A 1 5.49 -0.62 -23.28
CA MET A 1 5.32 0.81 -22.91
C MET A 1 5.81 0.97 -21.47
N LEU A 2 6.88 1.73 -21.25
CA LEU A 2 7.22 2.22 -19.92
C LEU A 2 6.17 3.29 -19.59
N VAL A 3 5.19 2.95 -18.76
CA VAL A 3 4.23 3.93 -18.24
C VAL A 3 4.98 4.72 -17.18
N GLU A 4 5.13 6.03 -17.38
CA GLU A 4 5.77 6.87 -16.37
C GLU A 4 4.94 6.84 -15.08
N PRO A 5 5.58 6.65 -13.91
CA PRO A 5 4.88 6.60 -12.64
C PRO A 5 4.19 7.92 -12.36
N GLN A 6 2.93 7.86 -11.93
CA GLN A 6 2.17 9.06 -11.63
C GLN A 6 2.74 9.79 -10.39
N PRO A 7 2.58 11.12 -10.26
CA PRO A 7 3.13 11.87 -9.12
C PRO A 7 2.73 11.31 -7.75
N ILE A 8 1.50 10.82 -7.60
CA ILE A 8 1.06 10.17 -6.35
C ILE A 8 1.81 8.87 -6.05
N GLU A 9 2.19 8.09 -7.06
CA GLU A 9 2.96 6.85 -6.87
C GLU A 9 4.35 7.15 -6.33
N ILE A 10 5.02 8.13 -6.94
CA ILE A 10 6.34 8.61 -6.49
C ILE A 10 6.24 9.14 -5.07
N TYR A 11 5.22 9.96 -4.79
CA TYR A 11 5.00 10.53 -3.47
C TYR A 11 4.82 9.46 -2.40
N VAL A 12 3.93 8.48 -2.64
CA VAL A 12 3.66 7.42 -1.67
C VAL A 12 4.91 6.57 -1.43
N ALA A 13 5.60 6.13 -2.49
CA ALA A 13 6.82 5.32 -2.39
C ALA A 13 7.91 6.00 -1.54
N GLN A 14 8.12 7.30 -1.71
CA GLN A 14 9.11 8.06 -0.92
C GLN A 14 8.77 8.10 0.59
N ARG A 15 7.50 7.96 0.96
CA ARG A 15 7.04 8.06 2.35
C ARG A 15 7.04 6.73 3.08
N PHE A 16 7.10 5.61 2.38
CA PHE A 16 7.11 4.27 2.99
C PHE A 16 8.39 3.92 3.76
N ASN A 17 9.38 4.81 3.76
CA ASN A 17 10.55 4.77 4.65
C ASN A 17 10.27 5.35 6.06
N ASP A 18 9.07 5.87 6.34
CA ASP A 18 8.72 6.42 7.65
C ASP A 18 8.60 5.30 8.71
N LYS A 19 9.20 5.51 9.88
CA LYS A 19 9.25 4.54 10.98
C LYS A 19 7.86 4.05 11.39
N VAL A 20 6.85 4.93 11.35
CA VAL A 20 5.47 4.55 11.71
C VAL A 20 4.90 3.56 10.70
N LEU A 21 5.15 3.76 9.41
CA LEU A 21 4.67 2.86 8.36
C LEU A 21 5.40 1.52 8.40
N LEU A 22 6.71 1.53 8.67
CA LEU A 22 7.49 0.30 8.85
C LEU A 22 6.93 -0.57 10.00
N LEU A 23 6.55 0.04 11.12
CA LEU A 23 5.92 -0.68 12.23
C LEU A 23 4.58 -1.32 11.83
N ILE A 24 3.76 -0.62 11.04
CA ILE A 24 2.48 -1.16 10.55
C ILE A 24 2.72 -2.32 9.58
N ILE A 25 3.69 -2.18 8.68
CA ILE A 25 4.08 -3.22 7.70
C ILE A 25 4.53 -4.49 8.43
N GLU A 26 5.35 -4.35 9.47
CA GLU A 26 5.83 -5.45 10.29
C GLU A 26 4.71 -6.11 11.09
N ASP A 27 3.88 -5.33 11.79
CA ASP A 27 2.74 -5.80 12.57
C ASP A 27 1.75 -6.60 11.70
N TRP A 28 1.45 -6.07 10.52
CA TRP A 28 0.51 -6.70 9.60
C TRP A 28 1.15 -7.77 8.73
N ARG A 29 2.47 -7.98 8.80
CA ARG A 29 3.22 -8.96 8.00
C ARG A 29 2.88 -8.87 6.50
N ILE A 30 2.81 -7.65 5.97
CA ILE A 30 2.51 -7.37 4.56
C ILE A 30 3.76 -6.83 3.87
N GLU A 31 3.89 -7.04 2.56
CA GLU A 31 4.99 -6.44 1.79
C GLU A 31 4.72 -4.94 1.57
N SER A 32 5.77 -4.11 1.67
CA SER A 32 5.66 -2.65 1.53
C SER A 32 5.02 -2.26 0.19
N GLU A 33 5.44 -2.90 -0.90
CA GLU A 33 4.92 -2.64 -2.25
C GLU A 33 3.41 -2.91 -2.37
N ILE A 34 2.89 -3.91 -1.65
CA ILE A 34 1.45 -4.21 -1.66
C ILE A 34 0.70 -3.09 -0.95
N LEU A 35 1.22 -2.67 0.20
CA LEU A 35 0.59 -1.61 0.98
C LEU A 35 0.66 -0.26 0.25
N GLU A 36 1.76 0.04 -0.43
CA GLU A 36 1.90 1.19 -1.34
C GLU A 36 0.82 1.18 -2.42
N LYS A 37 0.64 0.05 -3.12
CA LYS A 37 -0.38 -0.09 -4.17
C LYS A 37 -1.80 0.14 -3.63
N ILE A 38 -2.09 -0.35 -2.42
CA ILE A 38 -3.40 -0.14 -1.76
C ILE A 38 -3.64 1.34 -1.49
N ILE A 39 -2.64 2.04 -0.94
CA ILE A 39 -2.74 3.47 -0.62
C ILE A 39 -2.83 4.32 -1.89
N VAL A 40 -2.02 4.02 -2.91
CA VAL A 40 -2.10 4.68 -4.22
C VAL A 40 -3.47 4.49 -4.85
N ALA A 41 -4.00 3.26 -4.86
CA ALA A 41 -5.32 2.98 -5.42
C ALA A 41 -6.41 3.77 -4.69
N TYR A 42 -6.36 3.79 -3.36
CA TYR A 42 -7.28 4.57 -2.54
C TYR A 42 -7.25 6.07 -2.90
N PHE A 43 -6.06 6.67 -3.03
CA PHE A 43 -5.96 8.07 -3.44
C PHE A 43 -6.47 8.32 -4.86
N LYS A 44 -6.18 7.43 -5.82
CA LYS A 44 -6.67 7.55 -7.19
C LYS A 44 -8.21 7.48 -7.28
N GLU A 45 -8.83 6.61 -6.48
CA GLU A 45 -10.29 6.51 -6.39
C GLU A 45 -10.94 7.77 -5.80
N MET A 46 -10.22 8.49 -4.92
CA MET A 46 -10.62 9.82 -4.44
C MET A 46 -10.32 10.95 -5.45
N GLY A 47 -9.81 10.64 -6.64
CA GLY A 47 -9.42 11.63 -7.65
C GLY A 47 -8.09 12.32 -7.35
N ILE A 48 -7.28 11.80 -6.44
CA ILE A 48 -5.98 12.36 -6.05
C ILE A 48 -4.86 11.68 -6.85
N PHE A 49 -4.35 12.39 -7.85
CA PHE A 49 -3.25 11.92 -8.72
C PHE A 49 -1.92 12.62 -8.44
N SER A 50 -1.94 13.70 -7.66
CA SER A 50 -0.76 14.44 -7.21
C SER A 50 -1.00 15.06 -5.83
N VAL A 51 0.07 15.27 -5.06
CA VAL A 51 0.01 15.92 -3.75
C VAL A 51 0.70 17.28 -3.86
N PRO A 52 -0.05 18.40 -3.79
CA PRO A 52 0.53 19.73 -3.75
C PRO A 52 1.43 19.92 -2.50
N PRO A 53 2.51 20.72 -2.57
CA PRO A 53 3.40 20.99 -1.44
C PRO A 53 2.67 21.44 -0.16
N LEU A 54 1.63 22.27 -0.32
CA LEU A 54 0.80 22.78 0.78
C LEU A 54 0.02 21.68 1.51
N LEU A 55 -0.27 20.57 0.84
CA LEU A 55 -1.01 19.44 1.38
C LEU A 55 -0.11 18.30 1.84
N GLU A 56 1.20 18.36 1.59
CA GLU A 56 2.13 17.28 1.95
C GLU A 56 2.09 16.92 3.43
N LYS A 57 2.11 17.93 4.32
CA LYS A 57 2.10 17.69 5.76
C LYS A 57 0.81 16.99 6.20
N LYS A 58 -0.33 17.41 5.62
CA LYS A 58 -1.65 16.83 5.90
C LYS A 58 -1.72 15.40 5.38
N ILE A 59 -1.41 15.18 4.10
CA ILE A 59 -1.44 13.84 3.48
C ILE A 59 -0.49 12.88 4.19
N ARG A 60 0.71 13.33 4.58
CA ARG A 60 1.66 12.50 5.34
C ARG A 60 1.07 11.98 6.64
N GLN A 61 0.36 12.83 7.38
CA GLN A 61 -0.32 12.43 8.62
C GLN A 61 -1.56 11.57 8.35
N THR A 62 -2.20 11.78 7.20
CA THR A 62 -3.39 11.03 6.78
C THR A 62 -3.06 9.57 6.48
N ILE A 63 -1.91 9.23 5.91
CA ILE A 63 -1.61 7.83 5.53
C ILE A 63 -1.61 6.87 6.74
N PRO A 64 -0.87 7.14 7.85
CA PRO A 64 -0.95 6.30 9.05
C PRO A 64 -2.36 6.27 9.66
N PHE A 65 -3.06 7.42 9.66
CA PHE A 65 -4.43 7.50 10.17
C PHE A 65 -5.37 6.60 9.37
N LEU A 66 -5.29 6.65 8.04
CA LEU A 66 -6.08 5.81 7.13
C LEU A 66 -5.76 4.33 7.33
N LEU A 67 -4.50 3.96 7.49
CA LEU A 67 -4.12 2.57 7.77
C LEU A 67 -4.75 2.09 9.09
N GLN A 68 -4.71 2.90 10.15
CA GLN A 68 -5.23 2.47 11.45
C GLN A 68 -6.76 2.51 11.55
N ASN A 69 -7.43 3.39 10.79
CA ASN A 69 -8.84 3.70 11.03
C ASN A 69 -9.77 3.42 9.84
N SER A 70 -9.25 3.17 8.62
CA SER A 70 -10.10 2.91 7.46
C SER A 70 -10.43 1.41 7.33
N PRO A 71 -11.71 1.02 7.52
CA PRO A 71 -12.12 -0.38 7.36
C PRO A 71 -11.91 -0.86 5.91
N GLU A 72 -12.00 0.05 4.94
CA GLU A 72 -11.81 -0.26 3.53
C GLU A 72 -10.37 -0.63 3.21
N ILE A 73 -9.40 0.13 3.72
CA ILE A 73 -7.98 -0.19 3.56
C ILE A 73 -7.65 -1.50 4.27
N PHE A 74 -8.20 -1.71 5.47
CA PHE A 74 -8.04 -2.98 6.19
C PHE A 74 -8.60 -4.17 5.38
N ALA A 75 -9.80 -4.03 4.78
CA ALA A 75 -10.38 -5.08 3.95
C ALA A 75 -9.50 -5.40 2.72
N ARG A 76 -8.94 -4.37 2.07
CA ARG A 76 -8.00 -4.53 0.94
C ARG A 76 -6.72 -5.25 1.37
N VAL A 77 -6.18 -4.91 2.53
CA VAL A 77 -5.00 -5.58 3.13
C VAL A 77 -5.28 -7.05 3.41
N ARG A 78 -6.42 -7.38 4.04
CA ARG A 78 -6.81 -8.77 4.32
C ARG A 78 -7.00 -9.59 3.04
N LYS A 79 -7.61 -8.99 2.01
CA LYS A 79 -7.75 -9.64 0.70
C LYS A 79 -6.39 -9.90 0.05
N ALA A 80 -5.47 -8.95 0.12
CA ALA A 80 -4.12 -9.11 -0.40
C ALA A 80 -3.34 -10.21 0.33
N GLN A 81 -3.42 -10.26 1.66
CA GLN A 81 -2.82 -11.33 2.47
C GLN A 81 -3.37 -12.72 2.09
N ALA A 82 -4.68 -12.85 1.89
CA ALA A 82 -5.30 -14.11 1.49
C ALA A 82 -4.83 -14.55 0.09
N ALA A 83 -4.73 -13.62 -0.86
CA ALA A 83 -4.23 -13.91 -2.20
C ALA A 83 -2.75 -14.33 -2.20
N GLU A 84 -1.93 -13.70 -1.36
CA GLU A 84 -0.52 -14.03 -1.20
C GLU A 84 -0.33 -15.42 -0.56
N ALA A 85 -1.14 -15.74 0.46
CA ALA A 85 -1.14 -17.07 1.09
C ALA A 85 -1.52 -18.17 0.10
N LEU A 86 -2.54 -17.94 -0.74
CA LEU A 86 -2.95 -18.86 -1.80
C LEU A 86 -1.82 -19.06 -2.83
N ARG A 87 -1.15 -18.00 -3.28
CA ARG A 87 0.00 -18.10 -4.20
C ARG A 87 1.15 -18.92 -3.62
N ARG A 88 1.44 -18.76 -2.33
CA ARG A 88 2.49 -19.55 -1.64
C ARG A 88 2.13 -21.03 -1.55
N GLN A 89 0.85 -21.36 -1.38
CA GLN A 89 0.38 -22.75 -1.40
C GLN A 89 0.45 -23.36 -2.81
N SER A 90 0.01 -22.62 -3.85
CA SER A 90 0.08 -23.09 -5.24
C SER A 90 1.52 -23.36 -5.70
N ARG A 91 2.49 -22.53 -5.32
CA ARG A 91 3.92 -22.74 -5.65
C ARG A 91 4.52 -23.99 -4.99
N ARG A 92 4.01 -24.39 -3.81
CA ARG A 92 4.47 -25.62 -3.13
C ARG A 92 3.86 -26.88 -3.75
N ALA A 93 2.67 -26.79 -4.32
CA ALA A 93 2.03 -27.91 -5.02
C ALA A 93 2.65 -28.20 -6.39
N ASP A 94 3.22 -27.18 -7.05
CA ASP A 94 3.81 -27.29 -8.40
C ASP A 94 5.26 -27.83 -8.39
N ASN A 95 6.05 -27.53 -7.35
CA ASN A 95 7.42 -28.04 -7.18
C ASN A 95 7.51 -29.46 -6.59
N GLY A 96 6.37 -30.16 -6.43
CA GLY A 96 6.28 -31.49 -5.86
C GLY A 96 6.01 -32.61 -6.89
N LYS A 97 6.19 -32.35 -8.18
CA LYS A 97 6.09 -33.34 -9.26
C LYS A 97 7.41 -33.55 -9.98
#